data_AF-A0A410YHX1-F1
#
_entry.id   AF-A0A410YHX1-F1
#
_cell.length_a   1.000
_cell.length_b   1.000
_cell.length_c   1.000
_cell.angle_alpha   90.00
_cell.angle_beta   90.00
_cell.angle_gamma   90.00
#
_symmetry.space_group_name_H-M   'P 1'
#
loop_
_entity.id
_entity.type
_entity.pdbx_description
1 polymer ?
#
loop_
_entity_poly.entity_id
_entity_poly.type
_entity_poly.pdbx_seq_one_letter_code
_entity_poly.pdbx_strand_id
1 'polypeptide(L)'
;MEMADFRSESSLGARIRTARRARGLRTARDLADAIVGGTLSEAIIENIETGRKVSLDVSQLLNIAMALRVPLSYLLAPLGEPERPLDLPNLSQAFEGMTAIEFDSWLTASKDGSYRPESIEERNATSELQALREWSALTREVARLQTMFELETATMSSADAGDALLRTTEARLVDARRESARLASYLESAGWKL
;
A
#
# COMPACT_ATOMS: atom_id res chain seq x y z
N MET A 1 12.74 18.75 21.49
CA MET A 1 13.63 18.11 20.51
C MET A 1 12.76 17.67 19.36
N GLU A 2 12.74 18.45 18.29
CA GLU A 2 11.95 18.14 17.10
C GLU A 2 12.50 16.84 16.52
N MET A 3 11.69 15.77 16.55
CA MET A 3 12.09 14.51 15.94
C MET A 3 12.16 14.74 14.44
N ALA A 4 13.35 14.56 13.85
CA ALA A 4 13.52 14.63 12.41
C ALA A 4 12.46 13.76 11.73
N ASP A 5 11.76 14.35 10.78
CA ASP A 5 10.69 13.69 10.06
C ASP A 5 11.27 12.97 8.84
N PHE A 6 11.26 11.64 8.87
CA PHE A 6 11.76 10.85 7.75
C PHE A 6 11.01 11.12 6.45
N ARG A 7 9.81 11.70 6.50
CA ARG A 7 9.03 12.02 5.29
C ARG A 7 9.66 13.15 4.47
N SER A 8 10.49 14.01 5.06
CA SER A 8 11.10 15.17 4.37
C SER A 8 12.61 15.03 4.14
N GLU A 9 13.21 13.88 4.50
CA GLU A 9 14.64 13.66 4.32
C GLU A 9 14.99 13.55 2.83
N SER A 10 16.15 14.09 2.47
CA SER A 10 16.59 14.31 1.07
C SER A 10 17.34 13.14 0.42
N SER A 11 17.24 11.94 0.99
CA SER A 11 17.80 10.72 0.39
C SER A 11 17.19 9.48 1.01
N LEU A 12 17.18 8.37 0.26
CA LEU A 12 16.76 7.04 0.75
C LEU A 12 17.48 6.65 2.06
N GLY A 13 18.80 6.84 2.12
CA GLY A 13 19.59 6.48 3.31
C GLY A 13 19.22 7.30 4.54
N ALA A 14 19.00 8.61 4.37
CA ALA A 14 18.54 9.48 5.44
C ALA A 14 17.12 9.13 5.88
N ARG A 15 16.21 8.85 4.94
CA ARG A 15 14.84 8.36 5.23
C ARG A 15 14.86 7.09 6.07
N ILE A 16 15.66 6.10 5.69
CA ILE A 16 15.82 4.84 6.45
C ILE A 16 16.35 5.10 7.85
N ARG A 17 17.42 5.90 7.99
CA ARG A 17 18.02 6.23 9.29
C ARG A 17 17.02 6.93 10.21
N THR A 18 16.31 7.92 9.70
CA THR A 18 15.37 8.72 10.47
C THR A 18 14.13 7.90 10.83
N ALA A 19 13.62 7.08 9.91
CA ALA A 19 12.53 6.14 10.19
C ALA A 19 12.93 5.13 11.26
N ARG A 20 14.14 4.58 11.19
CA ARG A 20 14.71 3.67 12.20
C ARG A 20 14.70 4.31 13.59
N ARG A 21 15.21 5.54 13.71
CA ARG A 21 15.19 6.29 14.98
C ARG A 21 13.77 6.57 15.47
N ALA A 22 12.84 6.91 14.58
CA ALA A 22 11.44 7.12 14.92
C ALA A 22 10.73 5.85 15.43
N ARG A 23 11.25 4.66 15.09
CA ARG A 23 10.79 3.36 15.60
C ARG A 23 11.51 2.89 16.86
N GLY A 24 12.37 3.72 17.45
CA GLY A 24 13.11 3.38 18.68
C GLY A 24 14.32 2.46 18.46
N LEU A 25 14.66 2.16 17.21
CA LEU A 25 15.86 1.40 16.83
C LEU A 25 17.05 2.37 16.81
N ARG A 26 17.95 2.28 17.77
CA ARG A 26 19.03 3.26 18.00
C ARG A 26 20.22 3.03 17.10
N THR A 27 20.50 1.79 16.73
CA THR A 27 21.66 1.40 15.92
C THR A 27 21.26 0.73 14.60
N ALA A 28 22.18 0.67 13.63
CA ALA A 28 21.99 -0.11 12.41
C ALA A 28 21.87 -1.62 12.72
N ARG A 29 22.56 -2.09 13.76
CA ARG A 29 22.41 -3.44 14.31
C ARG A 29 20.97 -3.73 14.74
N ASP A 30 20.31 -2.79 15.43
CA ASP A 30 18.93 -2.98 15.88
C ASP A 30 17.98 -3.20 14.69
N LEU A 31 18.22 -2.52 13.56
CA LEU A 31 17.45 -2.74 12.34
C LEU A 31 17.81 -4.08 11.67
N ALA A 32 19.08 -4.46 11.65
CA ALA A 32 19.51 -5.77 11.15
C ALA A 32 18.80 -6.90 11.92
N ASP A 33 18.77 -6.80 13.24
CA ASP A 33 18.17 -7.79 14.13
C ASP A 33 16.63 -7.80 14.05
N ALA A 34 16.01 -6.67 13.68
CA ALA A 34 14.56 -6.57 13.44
C ALA A 34 14.11 -7.22 12.11
N ILE A 35 15.03 -7.47 11.17
CA ILE A 35 14.73 -8.11 9.89
C ILE A 35 14.69 -9.63 10.08
N VAL A 36 13.48 -10.19 10.04
CA VAL A 36 13.26 -11.63 10.14
C VAL A 36 14.00 -12.35 9.01
N GLY A 37 14.78 -13.38 9.36
CA GLY A 37 15.61 -14.13 8.41
C GLY A 37 17.01 -13.57 8.18
N GLY A 38 17.38 -12.42 8.78
CA GLY A 38 18.77 -11.96 8.89
C GLY A 38 19.46 -11.67 7.55
N THR A 39 18.73 -11.23 6.53
CA THR A 39 19.25 -11.04 5.16
C THR A 39 20.14 -9.80 5.00
N LEU A 40 20.11 -8.87 5.95
CA LEU A 40 20.95 -7.66 5.95
C LEU A 40 21.80 -7.60 7.23
N SER A 41 23.11 -7.39 7.05
CA SER A 41 24.00 -7.11 8.17
C SER A 41 23.98 -5.63 8.56
N GLU A 42 24.41 -5.34 9.78
CA GLU A 42 24.65 -3.98 10.28
C GLU A 42 25.48 -3.14 9.30
N ALA A 43 26.61 -3.67 8.83
CA ALA A 43 27.48 -2.96 7.89
C ALA A 43 26.78 -2.61 6.56
N ILE A 44 25.89 -3.47 6.07
CA ILE A 44 25.10 -3.17 4.86
C ILE A 44 24.15 -2.01 5.14
N ILE A 45 23.45 -2.03 6.28
CA ILE A 45 22.52 -0.97 6.68
C ILE A 45 23.26 0.36 6.87
N GLU A 46 24.42 0.37 7.53
CA GLU A 46 25.24 1.57 7.70
C GLU A 46 25.68 2.14 6.35
N ASN A 47 26.09 1.28 5.41
CA ASN A 47 26.48 1.72 4.07
C ASN A 47 25.29 2.33 3.31
N ILE A 48 24.08 1.81 3.48
CA ILE A 48 22.86 2.38 2.91
C ILE A 48 22.55 3.74 3.54
N GLU A 49 22.53 3.81 4.88
CA GLU A 49 22.21 5.05 5.60
C GLU A 49 23.21 6.18 5.36
N THR A 50 24.47 5.84 5.10
CA THR A 50 25.53 6.81 4.77
C THR A 50 25.61 7.15 3.28
N GLY A 51 24.77 6.53 2.43
CA GLY A 51 24.80 6.73 0.98
C GLY A 51 26.03 6.13 0.29
N ARG A 52 26.83 5.33 1.00
CA ARG A 52 28.00 4.62 0.42
C ARG A 52 27.58 3.47 -0.48
N LYS A 53 26.46 2.81 -0.16
CA LYS A 53 25.86 1.80 -1.03
C LYS A 53 24.84 2.45 -1.94
N VAL A 54 25.19 2.61 -3.22
CA VAL A 54 24.35 3.26 -4.23
C VAL A 54 23.27 2.34 -4.78
N SER A 55 23.50 1.02 -4.78
CA SER A 55 22.53 0.03 -5.26
C SER A 55 21.90 -0.75 -4.10
N LEU A 56 20.58 -0.70 -4.02
CA LEU A 56 19.78 -1.48 -3.08
C LEU A 56 18.92 -2.46 -3.88
N ASP A 57 18.97 -3.75 -3.52
CA ASP A 57 18.06 -4.72 -4.12
C ASP A 57 16.63 -4.47 -3.63
N VAL A 58 15.63 -4.74 -4.48
CA VAL A 58 14.21 -4.59 -4.15
C VAL A 58 13.87 -5.42 -2.92
N SER A 59 14.37 -6.66 -2.83
CA SER A 59 14.17 -7.54 -1.67
C SER A 59 14.70 -6.90 -0.38
N GLN A 60 15.87 -6.25 -0.46
CA GLN A 60 16.47 -5.56 0.68
C GLN A 60 15.63 -4.37 1.13
N LEU A 61 15.15 -3.57 0.17
CA LEU A 61 14.27 -2.45 0.44
C LEU A 61 12.95 -2.88 1.10
N LEU A 62 12.32 -3.95 0.58
CA LEU A 62 11.07 -4.49 1.15
C LEU A 62 11.28 -5.00 2.57
N ASN A 63 12.38 -5.72 2.83
CA ASN A 63 12.71 -6.20 4.18
C ASN A 63 12.92 -5.03 5.16
N ILE A 64 13.61 -3.98 4.74
CA ILE A 64 13.78 -2.76 5.53
C ILE A 64 12.43 -2.09 5.81
N ALA A 65 11.60 -1.88 4.78
CA ALA A 65 10.29 -1.24 4.93
C ALA A 65 9.37 -2.01 5.91
N MET A 66 9.36 -3.34 5.80
CA MET A 66 8.62 -4.23 6.70
C MET A 66 9.14 -4.19 8.13
N ALA A 67 10.46 -4.26 8.33
CA ALA A 67 11.07 -4.17 9.67
C ALA A 67 10.79 -2.81 10.33
N LEU A 68 10.80 -1.73 9.55
CA LEU A 68 10.47 -0.38 10.01
C LEU A 68 8.96 -0.14 10.16
N ARG A 69 8.11 -1.03 9.63
CA ARG A 69 6.64 -0.84 9.57
C ARG A 69 6.28 0.51 8.94
N VAL A 70 6.87 0.81 7.80
CA VAL A 70 6.65 2.05 7.05
C VAL A 70 6.24 1.69 5.62
N PRO A 71 5.18 2.33 5.06
CA PRO A 71 4.86 2.20 3.64
C PRO A 71 6.07 2.47 2.75
N LEU A 72 6.24 1.66 1.71
CA LEU A 72 7.41 1.73 0.82
C LEU A 72 7.60 3.11 0.20
N SER A 73 6.50 3.80 -0.16
CA SER A 73 6.53 5.13 -0.77
C SER A 73 7.22 6.18 0.11
N TYR A 74 7.06 6.10 1.44
CA TYR A 74 7.77 6.99 2.36
C TYR A 74 9.28 6.76 2.44
N LEU A 75 9.80 5.63 1.95
CA LEU A 75 11.25 5.45 1.81
C LEU A 75 11.73 5.89 0.42
N LEU A 76 10.87 5.78 -0.59
CA LEU A 76 11.21 6.07 -1.97
C LEU A 76 11.10 7.56 -2.33
N ALA A 77 10.20 8.32 -1.72
CA ALA A 77 9.97 9.72 -2.06
C ALA A 77 9.87 10.62 -0.81
N PRO A 78 10.23 11.92 -0.92
CA PRO A 78 10.12 12.89 0.17
C PRO A 78 8.68 13.40 0.35
N LEU A 79 7.74 12.50 0.71
CA LEU A 79 6.30 12.80 0.82
C LEU A 79 5.91 13.83 1.89
N GLY A 80 6.83 14.24 2.75
CA GLY A 80 6.64 15.39 3.64
C GLY A 80 6.62 16.73 2.88
N GLU A 81 7.10 16.73 1.64
CA GLU A 81 7.03 17.83 0.69
C GLU A 81 6.44 17.31 -0.64
N PRO A 82 5.11 17.20 -0.77
CA PRO A 82 4.45 16.49 -1.88
C PRO A 82 4.85 16.97 -3.28
N GLU A 83 5.10 18.27 -3.44
CA GLU A 83 5.49 18.92 -4.70
C GLU A 83 6.99 18.84 -5.00
N ARG A 84 7.79 18.31 -4.07
CA ARG A 84 9.24 18.21 -4.26
C ARG A 84 9.55 17.12 -5.28
N PRO A 85 10.50 17.35 -6.20
CA PRO A 85 10.96 16.33 -7.13
C PRO A 85 11.55 15.11 -6.41
N LEU A 86 11.52 13.97 -7.09
CA LEU A 86 12.20 12.77 -6.63
C LEU A 86 13.70 12.99 -6.45
N ASP A 87 14.24 12.41 -5.39
CA ASP A 87 15.64 12.51 -4.97
C ASP A 87 16.34 11.14 -4.96
N LEU A 88 15.76 10.16 -5.66
CA LEU A 88 16.37 8.86 -5.87
C LEU A 88 17.45 8.95 -6.96
N PRO A 89 18.67 8.43 -6.71
CA PRO A 89 19.72 8.43 -7.71
C PRO A 89 19.42 7.44 -8.84
N ASN A 90 20.00 7.70 -10.01
CA ASN A 90 19.96 6.80 -11.18
C ASN A 90 18.57 6.53 -11.76
N LEU A 91 17.58 7.41 -11.51
CA LEU A 91 16.34 7.39 -12.25
C LEU A 91 16.57 7.81 -13.71
N SER A 92 15.79 7.24 -14.63
CA SER A 92 15.78 7.65 -16.03
C SER A 92 15.11 9.02 -16.20
N GLN A 93 15.26 9.61 -17.38
CA GLN A 93 14.59 10.88 -17.74
C GLN A 93 13.06 10.81 -17.67
N ALA A 94 12.47 9.61 -17.68
CA ALA A 94 11.02 9.44 -17.52
C ALA A 94 10.49 9.94 -16.15
N PHE A 95 11.36 10.07 -15.16
CA PHE A 95 11.03 10.61 -13.83
C PHE A 95 11.41 12.09 -13.67
N GLU A 96 11.94 12.73 -14.70
CA GLU A 96 12.37 14.12 -14.63
C GLU A 96 11.17 15.03 -14.36
N GLY A 97 11.27 15.84 -13.30
CA GLY A 97 10.18 16.72 -12.87
C GLY A 97 9.02 16.03 -12.15
N MET A 98 8.99 14.69 -12.08
CA MET A 98 7.97 13.97 -11.32
C MET A 98 8.08 14.32 -9.83
N THR A 99 6.98 14.79 -9.27
CA THR A 99 6.86 15.15 -7.85
C THR A 99 6.69 13.90 -6.98
N ALA A 100 6.95 14.03 -5.68
CA ALA A 100 6.76 12.95 -4.72
C ALA A 100 5.32 12.42 -4.71
N ILE A 101 4.31 13.29 -4.85
CA ILE A 101 2.90 12.91 -4.84
C ILE A 101 2.47 12.22 -6.15
N GLU A 102 2.99 12.67 -7.30
CA GLU A 102 2.79 11.97 -8.58
C GLU A 102 3.42 10.60 -8.55
N PHE A 103 4.63 10.48 -8.01
CA PHE A 103 5.29 9.19 -7.86
C PHE A 103 4.51 8.21 -6.98
N ASP A 104 3.97 8.65 -5.83
CA ASP A 104 3.12 7.79 -4.99
C ASP A 104 1.83 7.38 -5.71
N SER A 105 1.20 8.31 -6.45
CA SER A 105 0.02 8.02 -7.26
C SER A 105 0.31 7.00 -8.36
N TRP A 106 1.45 7.13 -9.04
CA TRP A 106 1.93 6.17 -10.04
C TRP A 106 2.22 4.81 -9.42
N LEU A 107 3.01 4.77 -8.33
CA LEU A 107 3.41 3.55 -7.64
C LEU A 107 2.21 2.78 -7.10
N THR A 108 1.19 3.48 -6.61
CA THR A 108 -0.03 2.89 -6.08
C THR A 108 -1.09 2.65 -7.14
N ALA A 109 -0.90 3.08 -8.39
CA ALA A 109 -1.91 3.06 -9.45
C ALA A 109 -3.24 3.67 -8.96
N SER A 110 -3.17 4.85 -8.34
CA SER A 110 -4.36 5.55 -7.84
C SER A 110 -5.12 6.19 -9.00
N LYS A 111 -6.37 5.77 -9.20
CA LYS A 111 -7.24 6.24 -10.31
C LYS A 111 -7.47 7.76 -10.28
N ASP A 112 -7.63 8.31 -9.08
CA ASP A 112 -7.90 9.73 -8.84
C ASP A 112 -6.66 10.45 -8.28
N GLY A 113 -5.47 9.87 -8.48
CA GLY A 113 -4.20 10.42 -8.04
C GLY A 113 -3.70 11.58 -8.91
N SER A 114 -2.57 12.18 -8.52
CA SER A 114 -1.94 13.28 -9.27
C SER A 114 -1.25 12.82 -10.55
N TYR A 115 -0.86 11.54 -10.63
CA TYR A 115 -0.24 10.96 -11.82
C TYR A 115 -1.25 10.79 -12.96
N ARG A 116 -0.86 11.19 -14.18
CA ARG A 116 -1.69 11.08 -15.38
C ARG A 116 -1.12 10.02 -16.31
N PRO A 117 -1.86 8.95 -16.63
CA PRO A 117 -1.44 7.96 -17.60
C PRO A 117 -1.10 8.57 -18.96
N GLU A 118 -0.04 8.10 -19.59
CA GLU A 118 0.42 8.57 -20.90
C GLU A 118 -0.20 7.79 -22.07
N SER A 119 -0.84 6.66 -21.78
CA SER A 119 -1.42 5.77 -22.80
C SER A 119 -2.75 5.15 -22.36
N ILE A 120 -3.49 4.61 -23.33
CA ILE A 120 -4.73 3.86 -23.08
C ILE A 120 -4.39 2.55 -22.35
N GLU A 121 -3.29 1.91 -22.74
CA GLU A 121 -2.81 0.67 -22.15
C GLU A 121 -2.49 0.84 -20.66
N GLU A 122 -1.78 1.92 -20.29
CA GLU A 122 -1.48 2.23 -18.89
C GLU A 122 -2.73 2.55 -18.08
N ARG A 123 -3.66 3.32 -18.67
CA ARG A 123 -4.94 3.62 -18.05
C ARG A 123 -5.76 2.34 -17.81
N ASN A 124 -5.75 1.41 -18.76
CA ASN A 124 -6.42 0.12 -18.63
C ASN A 124 -5.78 -0.71 -17.51
N ALA A 125 -4.46 -0.82 -17.48
CA ALA A 125 -3.75 -1.54 -16.42
C ALA A 125 -4.06 -0.99 -15.02
N THR A 126 -4.14 0.34 -14.88
CA THR A 126 -4.55 1.00 -13.62
C THR A 126 -6.01 0.67 -13.27
N SER A 127 -6.90 0.68 -14.26
CA SER A 127 -8.33 0.35 -14.07
C SER A 127 -8.53 -1.10 -13.67
N GLU A 128 -7.77 -2.03 -14.24
CA GLU A 128 -7.78 -3.46 -13.89
C GLU A 128 -7.28 -3.68 -12.46
N LEU A 129 -6.16 -3.07 -12.08
CA LEU A 129 -5.63 -3.19 -10.71
C LEU A 129 -6.59 -2.60 -9.67
N GLN A 130 -7.29 -1.52 -10.01
CA GLN A 130 -8.33 -0.94 -9.16
C GLN A 130 -9.53 -1.88 -9.02
N ALA A 131 -10.03 -2.43 -10.13
CA ALA A 131 -11.12 -3.41 -10.12
C ALA A 131 -10.76 -4.66 -9.29
N LEU A 132 -9.50 -5.12 -9.36
CA LEU A 132 -9.02 -6.24 -8.55
C LEU A 132 -9.06 -5.93 -7.04
N ARG A 133 -8.66 -4.72 -6.64
CA ARG A 133 -8.71 -4.27 -5.24
C ARG A 133 -10.14 -4.16 -4.74
N GLU A 134 -11.03 -3.57 -5.53
CA GLU A 134 -12.46 -3.45 -5.23
C GLU A 134 -13.11 -4.83 -5.12
N TRP A 135 -12.83 -5.73 -6.05
CA TRP A 135 -13.28 -7.12 -6.00
C TRP A 135 -12.81 -7.81 -4.72
N SER A 136 -11.52 -7.72 -4.37
CA SER A 136 -10.96 -8.31 -3.15
C SER A 136 -11.63 -7.78 -1.88
N ALA A 137 -11.92 -6.47 -1.84
CA ALA A 137 -12.63 -5.83 -0.73
C ALA A 137 -14.08 -6.32 -0.63
N LEU A 138 -14.80 -6.35 -1.75
CA LEU A 138 -16.18 -6.83 -1.80
C LEU A 138 -16.30 -8.31 -1.45
N THR A 139 -15.36 -9.15 -1.87
CA THR A 139 -15.34 -10.58 -1.49
C THR A 139 -15.22 -10.76 0.02
N ARG A 140 -14.38 -9.96 0.70
CA ARG A 140 -14.31 -9.94 2.17
C ARG A 140 -15.59 -9.41 2.81
N GLU A 141 -16.19 -8.38 2.23
CA GLU A 141 -17.45 -7.81 2.73
C GLU A 141 -18.63 -8.78 2.58
N VAL A 142 -18.71 -9.52 1.47
CA VAL A 142 -19.70 -10.59 1.27
C VAL A 142 -19.56 -11.66 2.36
N ALA A 143 -18.34 -12.11 2.64
CA ALA A 143 -18.09 -13.08 3.70
C ALA A 143 -18.53 -12.54 5.08
N ARG A 144 -18.23 -11.27 5.37
CA ARG A 144 -18.64 -10.61 6.63
C ARG A 144 -20.16 -10.48 6.75
N LEU A 145 -20.84 -10.03 5.69
CA LEU A 145 -22.30 -9.86 5.65
C LEU A 145 -23.03 -11.20 5.73
N GLN A 146 -22.48 -12.25 5.11
CA GLN A 146 -23.02 -13.61 5.21
C GLN A 146 -23.04 -14.10 6.66
N THR A 147 -21.92 -13.98 7.39
CA THR A 147 -21.87 -14.34 8.82
C THR A 147 -22.86 -13.52 9.65
N MET A 148 -22.99 -12.22 9.37
CA MET A 148 -23.93 -11.34 10.08
C MET A 148 -25.39 -11.76 9.83
N PHE A 149 -25.74 -12.05 8.58
CA PHE A 149 -27.07 -12.51 8.20
C PHE A 149 -27.45 -13.83 8.88
N GLU A 150 -26.51 -14.79 8.94
CA GLU A 150 -26.71 -16.08 9.61
C GLU A 150 -26.95 -15.91 11.12
N LEU A 151 -26.19 -15.02 11.78
CA LEU A 151 -26.37 -14.72 13.20
C LEU A 151 -27.70 -14.01 13.48
N GLU A 152 -28.08 -13.03 12.65
CA GLU A 152 -29.36 -12.33 12.76
C GLU A 152 -30.52 -13.29 12.59
N THR A 153 -30.47 -14.15 11.57
CA THR A 153 -31.48 -15.18 11.30
C THR A 153 -31.61 -16.16 12.47
N ALA A 154 -30.49 -16.60 13.06
CA ALA A 154 -30.51 -17.52 14.21
C ALA A 154 -31.02 -16.88 15.50
N THR A 155 -30.91 -15.56 15.65
CA THR A 155 -31.29 -14.81 16.86
C THR A 155 -32.73 -14.28 16.80
N MET A 156 -33.41 -14.37 15.66
CA MET A 156 -34.80 -13.96 15.52
C MET A 156 -35.74 -14.84 16.37
N SER A 157 -36.06 -14.38 17.57
CA SER A 157 -37.09 -14.97 18.44
C SER A 157 -38.08 -13.95 19.02
N SER A 158 -37.95 -12.64 18.80
CA SER A 158 -39.03 -11.68 19.13
C SER A 158 -38.81 -10.27 18.53
N ALA A 159 -39.91 -9.65 18.09
CA ALA A 159 -40.13 -8.23 17.74
C ALA A 159 -39.69 -7.67 16.37
N ASP A 160 -40.54 -6.81 15.81
CA ASP A 160 -40.47 -6.08 14.52
C ASP A 160 -39.14 -5.39 14.19
N ALA A 161 -38.30 -5.07 15.19
CA ALA A 161 -37.02 -4.42 14.98
C ALA A 161 -35.94 -5.35 14.38
N GLY A 162 -36.01 -6.65 14.66
CA GLY A 162 -35.09 -7.65 14.07
C GLY A 162 -35.32 -7.85 12.57
N ASP A 163 -36.55 -7.65 12.11
CA ASP A 163 -36.96 -7.82 10.71
C ASP A 163 -36.46 -6.67 9.81
N ALA A 164 -36.35 -5.45 10.34
CA ALA A 164 -35.78 -4.33 9.58
C ALA A 164 -34.25 -4.48 9.41
N LEU A 165 -33.53 -4.84 10.48
CA LEU A 165 -32.08 -5.07 10.46
C LEU A 165 -31.71 -6.20 9.50
N LEU A 166 -32.40 -7.35 9.61
CA LEU A 166 -32.19 -8.49 8.72
C LEU A 166 -32.38 -8.10 7.25
N ARG A 167 -33.47 -7.37 6.91
CA ARG A 167 -33.71 -6.88 5.54
C ARG A 167 -32.62 -5.95 5.04
N THR A 168 -32.06 -5.10 5.91
CA THR A 168 -30.92 -4.24 5.52
C THR A 168 -29.65 -5.04 5.26
N THR A 169 -29.36 -6.04 6.10
CA THR A 169 -28.21 -6.94 5.93
C THR A 169 -28.35 -7.76 4.64
N GLU A 170 -29.53 -8.29 4.38
CA GLU A 170 -29.86 -9.05 3.17
C GLU A 170 -29.67 -8.19 1.91
N ALA A 171 -30.24 -6.98 1.88
CA ALA A 171 -30.10 -6.07 0.73
C ALA A 171 -28.63 -5.75 0.44
N ARG A 172 -27.85 -5.41 1.48
CA ARG A 172 -26.41 -5.14 1.35
C ARG A 172 -25.64 -6.36 0.86
N LEU A 173 -25.99 -7.56 1.32
CA LEU A 173 -25.36 -8.81 0.89
C LEU A 173 -25.64 -9.09 -0.59
N VAL A 174 -26.88 -8.88 -1.04
CA VAL A 174 -27.28 -9.03 -2.45
C VAL A 174 -26.51 -8.05 -3.34
N ASP A 175 -26.43 -6.78 -2.94
CA ASP A 175 -25.72 -5.75 -3.70
C ASP A 175 -24.21 -6.02 -3.77
N ALA A 176 -23.59 -6.36 -2.64
CA ALA A 176 -22.16 -6.69 -2.59
C ALA A 176 -21.82 -7.92 -3.44
N ARG A 177 -22.68 -8.94 -3.45
CA ARG A 177 -22.53 -10.12 -4.31
C ARG A 177 -22.62 -9.77 -5.79
N ARG A 178 -23.63 -8.97 -6.17
CA ARG A 178 -23.82 -8.55 -7.55
C ARG A 178 -22.62 -7.78 -8.06
N GLU A 179 -22.11 -6.84 -7.27
CA GLU A 179 -20.97 -6.02 -7.66
C GLU A 179 -19.66 -6.82 -7.69
N SER A 180 -19.43 -7.70 -6.71
CA SER A 180 -18.30 -8.64 -6.73
C SER A 180 -18.32 -9.51 -8.00
N ALA A 181 -19.48 -10.08 -8.36
CA ALA A 181 -19.62 -10.88 -9.57
C ALA A 181 -19.40 -10.07 -10.85
N ARG A 182 -19.89 -8.82 -10.91
CA ARG A 182 -19.67 -7.91 -12.04
C ARG A 182 -18.19 -7.61 -12.24
N LEU A 183 -17.46 -7.31 -11.16
CA LEU A 183 -16.02 -7.06 -11.22
C LEU A 183 -15.24 -8.33 -11.57
N ALA A 184 -15.66 -9.49 -11.06
CA ALA A 184 -15.04 -10.77 -11.41
C ALA A 184 -15.14 -11.04 -12.92
N SER A 185 -16.33 -10.91 -13.52
CA SER A 185 -16.49 -11.08 -14.97
C SER A 185 -15.68 -10.08 -15.80
N TYR A 186 -15.56 -8.83 -15.34
CA TYR A 186 -14.71 -7.84 -15.99
C TYR A 186 -13.23 -8.28 -15.97
N LEU A 187 -12.71 -8.67 -14.80
CA LEU A 187 -11.33 -9.11 -14.62
C LEU A 187 -11.02 -10.41 -15.38
N GLU A 188 -11.93 -11.39 -15.38
CA GLU A 188 -11.82 -12.62 -16.18
C GLU A 188 -11.75 -12.31 -17.68
N SER A 189 -12.56 -11.35 -18.16
CA SER A 189 -12.51 -10.91 -19.56
C SER A 189 -11.19 -10.22 -19.93
N ALA A 190 -10.51 -9.63 -18.95
CA ALA A 190 -9.17 -9.07 -19.08
C ALA A 190 -8.04 -10.12 -18.89
N GLY A 191 -8.39 -11.38 -18.60
CA GLY A 191 -7.44 -12.50 -18.49
C GLY A 191 -6.95 -12.83 -17.08
N TRP A 192 -7.53 -12.22 -16.05
CA TRP A 192 -7.25 -12.55 -14.66
C TRP A 192 -7.82 -13.94 -14.28
N LYS A 193 -7.15 -14.63 -13.35
CA LYS A 193 -7.61 -15.90 -12.77
C LYS A 193 -7.98 -15.65 -11.31
N LEU A 194 -9.28 -15.66 -11.01
CA LEU A 194 -9.84 -15.34 -9.69
C LEU A 194 -10.26 -16.59 -8.91
#